data_AF-A0A7C2YSP2-F1
#
_entry.id   AF-A0A7C2YSP2-F1
#
_cell.length_a   1.000
_cell.length_b   1.000
_cell.length_c   1.000
_cell.angle_alpha   90.00
_cell.angle_beta   90.00
_cell.angle_gamma   90.00
#
_symmetry.space_group_name_H-M   'P 1'
#
loop_
_entity.id
_entity.type
_entity.pdbx_description
1 polymer ?
#
loop_
_entity_poly.entity_id
_entity_poly.type
_entity_poly.pdbx_seq_one_letter_code
_entity_poly.pdbx_strand_id
1 'polypeptide(L)'
;VIERLRQIAKEVGIQASEDGLEAIWETTQGDLRKAINTMQAAATISKVIDKETVYKVVGRVEFKVIDDFLENALGGRFEDSRRAMRNIMYTYGISGVELLKYIQEELLINDRFKLSIDAKVEVSELIADIDNRLVFGSDEEIQLTALIAKLAAIGSKYGFKTTQEGGAKPSEKPTTRKGARK
;
A
#
# COMPACT_ATOMS: atom_id res chain seq x y z
N VAL A 1 -26.57 -2.27 3.47
CA VAL A 1 -25.74 -3.46 3.10
C VAL A 1 -25.43 -4.31 4.33
N ILE A 2 -24.85 -3.75 5.39
CA ILE A 2 -24.53 -4.47 6.64
C ILE A 2 -25.73 -5.24 7.21
N GLU A 3 -26.89 -4.60 7.34
CA GLU A 3 -28.10 -5.28 7.86
C GLU A 3 -28.49 -6.51 7.02
N ARG A 4 -28.30 -6.43 5.69
CA ARG A 4 -28.59 -7.55 4.79
C ARG A 4 -27.59 -8.69 4.97
N LEU A 5 -26.30 -8.38 5.16
CA LEU A 5 -25.27 -9.37 5.46
C LEU A 5 -25.53 -10.05 6.81
N ARG A 6 -25.98 -9.29 7.82
CA ARG A 6 -26.36 -9.83 9.13
C ARG A 6 -27.53 -10.81 9.04
N GLN A 7 -28.54 -10.49 8.24
CA GLN A 7 -29.65 -11.41 7.93
C GLN A 7 -29.14 -12.71 7.28
N ILE A 8 -28.32 -12.60 6.24
CA ILE A 8 -27.77 -13.76 5.52
C ILE A 8 -26.92 -14.62 6.46
N ALA A 9 -26.04 -14.01 7.27
CA ALA A 9 -25.21 -14.73 8.22
C ALA A 9 -26.07 -15.54 9.22
N LYS A 10 -27.16 -14.96 9.72
CA LYS A 10 -28.10 -15.64 10.62
C LYS A 10 -28.85 -16.79 9.95
N GLU A 11 -29.28 -16.62 8.71
CA GLU A 11 -29.97 -17.66 7.93
C GLU A 11 -29.07 -18.85 7.60
N VAL A 12 -27.78 -18.60 7.33
CA VAL A 12 -26.80 -19.62 6.95
C VAL A 12 -26.06 -20.20 8.17
N GLY A 13 -26.22 -19.60 9.36
CA GLY A 13 -25.57 -20.05 10.59
C GLY A 13 -24.08 -19.68 10.68
N ILE A 14 -23.67 -18.61 10.01
CA ILE A 14 -22.30 -18.08 10.04
C ILE A 14 -22.18 -17.07 11.19
N GLN A 15 -21.12 -17.16 11.98
CA GLN A 15 -20.81 -16.15 12.98
C GLN A 15 -20.02 -15.01 12.32
N ALA A 16 -20.55 -13.79 12.35
CA ALA A 16 -19.87 -12.61 11.85
C ALA A 16 -19.83 -11.55 12.96
N SER A 17 -18.65 -11.01 13.24
CA SER A 17 -18.47 -9.91 14.18
C SER A 17 -18.78 -8.57 13.49
N GLU A 18 -19.06 -7.54 14.30
CA GLU A 18 -19.39 -6.21 13.76
C GLU A 18 -18.24 -5.61 12.95
N ASP A 19 -17.00 -5.75 13.42
CA ASP A 19 -15.79 -5.32 12.72
C ASP A 19 -15.54 -6.11 11.43
N GLY A 20 -15.93 -7.39 11.37
CA GLY A 20 -15.90 -8.18 10.14
C GLY A 20 -16.93 -7.68 9.10
N LEU A 21 -18.16 -7.38 9.53
CA LEU A 21 -19.19 -6.83 8.65
C LEU A 21 -18.82 -5.44 8.13
N GLU A 22 -18.25 -4.60 8.99
CA GLU A 22 -17.76 -3.27 8.63
C GLU A 22 -16.58 -3.38 7.65
N ALA A 23 -15.62 -4.27 7.89
CA ALA A 23 -14.52 -4.53 6.97
C ALA A 23 -14.99 -5.01 5.59
N ILE A 24 -16.04 -5.85 5.52
CA ILE A 24 -16.65 -6.24 4.24
C ILE A 24 -17.23 -5.00 3.54
N TRP A 25 -17.99 -4.18 4.26
CA TRP A 25 -18.60 -2.99 3.69
C TRP A 25 -17.56 -1.98 3.18
N GLU A 26 -16.52 -1.71 3.96
CA GLU A 26 -15.38 -0.85 3.57
C GLU A 26 -14.68 -1.37 2.31
N THR A 27 -14.56 -2.69 2.18
CA THR A 27 -13.84 -3.29 1.06
C THR A 27 -14.70 -3.34 -0.20
N THR A 28 -16.01 -3.50 -0.07
CA THR A 28 -16.90 -3.59 -1.24
C THR A 28 -17.53 -2.26 -1.63
N GLN A 29 -17.30 -1.20 -0.85
CA GLN A 29 -17.83 0.16 -1.08
C GLN A 29 -19.36 0.14 -1.32
N GLY A 30 -20.06 -0.75 -0.62
CA GLY A 30 -21.51 -0.90 -0.73
C GLY A 30 -22.02 -1.78 -1.88
N ASP A 31 -21.15 -2.39 -2.71
CA ASP A 31 -21.58 -3.39 -3.69
C ASP A 31 -22.00 -4.69 -2.96
N LEU A 32 -23.30 -4.97 -2.98
CA LEU A 32 -23.89 -6.11 -2.28
C LEU A 32 -23.44 -7.45 -2.88
N ARG A 33 -23.21 -7.54 -4.19
CA ARG A 33 -22.74 -8.77 -4.85
C ARG A 33 -21.33 -9.09 -4.38
N LYS A 34 -20.43 -8.10 -4.43
CA LYS A 34 -19.06 -8.26 -3.92
C LYS A 34 -19.08 -8.61 -2.43
N ALA A 35 -19.97 -7.98 -1.65
CA ALA A 35 -20.05 -8.21 -0.21
C ALA A 35 -20.43 -9.66 0.12
N ILE A 36 -21.44 -10.20 -0.58
CA ILE A 36 -21.87 -11.60 -0.42
C ILE A 36 -20.74 -12.55 -0.81
N ASN A 37 -20.09 -12.33 -1.96
CA ASN A 37 -18.98 -13.17 -2.40
C ASN A 37 -17.82 -13.17 -1.39
N THR A 38 -17.51 -11.99 -0.84
CA THR A 38 -16.46 -11.83 0.18
C THR A 38 -16.83 -12.57 1.47
N MET A 39 -18.08 -12.42 1.94
CA MET A 39 -18.58 -13.13 3.12
C MET A 39 -18.53 -14.65 2.93
N GLN A 40 -18.94 -15.13 1.75
CA GLN A 40 -18.91 -16.56 1.43
C GLN A 40 -17.49 -17.11 1.39
N ALA A 41 -16.55 -16.38 0.78
CA ALA A 41 -15.14 -16.78 0.77
C ALA A 41 -14.50 -16.67 2.17
N ALA A 42 -14.94 -15.76 3.04
CA ALA A 42 -14.52 -15.74 4.44
C ALA A 42 -15.02 -16.94 5.24
N ALA A 43 -16.26 -17.36 4.99
CA ALA A 43 -16.85 -18.52 5.64
C ALA A 43 -16.19 -19.86 5.27
N THR A 44 -15.45 -19.94 4.16
CA THR A 44 -14.68 -21.15 3.81
C THR A 44 -13.34 -21.26 4.56
N ILE A 45 -12.79 -20.13 5.01
CA ILE A 45 -11.51 -20.07 5.72
C ILE A 45 -11.72 -20.22 7.24
N SER A 46 -12.74 -19.55 7.78
CA SER A 46 -13.02 -19.54 9.21
C SER A 46 -14.52 -19.64 9.48
N LYS A 47 -14.88 -20.23 10.64
CA LYS A 47 -16.26 -20.25 11.12
C LYS A 47 -16.72 -18.90 11.68
N VAL A 48 -15.76 -18.06 12.09
CA VAL A 48 -16.00 -16.70 12.59
C VAL A 48 -15.42 -15.72 11.57
N ILE A 49 -16.28 -14.87 11.03
CA ILE A 49 -15.91 -13.79 10.12
C ILE A 49 -15.58 -12.57 10.96
N ASP A 50 -14.29 -12.37 11.22
CA ASP A 50 -13.70 -11.17 11.82
C ASP A 50 -12.94 -10.33 10.77
N LYS A 51 -12.48 -9.15 11.18
CA LYS A 51 -11.74 -8.24 10.29
C LYS A 51 -10.51 -8.90 9.64
N GLU A 52 -9.78 -9.71 10.39
CA GLU A 52 -8.58 -10.40 9.90
C GLU A 52 -8.92 -11.45 8.83
N THR A 53 -9.96 -12.25 9.06
CA THR A 53 -10.45 -13.24 8.10
C THR A 53 -10.89 -12.54 6.81
N VAL A 54 -11.63 -11.44 6.91
CA VAL A 54 -12.07 -10.66 5.75
C VAL A 54 -10.88 -10.14 4.94
N TYR A 55 -9.86 -9.59 5.59
CA TYR A 55 -8.67 -9.09 4.90
C TYR A 55 -7.85 -10.19 4.24
N LYS A 56 -7.73 -11.35 4.88
CA LYS A 56 -7.10 -12.54 4.26
C LYS A 56 -7.81 -12.95 2.97
N VAL A 57 -9.14 -12.91 2.96
CA VAL A 57 -9.96 -13.34 1.82
C VAL A 57 -9.89 -12.36 0.67
N VAL A 58 -9.97 -11.06 0.97
CA VAL A 58 -9.93 -10.03 -0.08
C VAL A 58 -8.51 -9.80 -0.58
N GLY A 59 -7.50 -10.44 0.02
CA GLY A 59 -6.10 -10.15 -0.29
C GLY A 59 -5.75 -8.71 0.03
N ARG A 60 -6.52 -8.08 0.94
CA ARG A 60 -6.28 -6.69 1.32
C ARG A 60 -5.01 -6.70 2.14
N VAL A 61 -3.93 -6.23 1.53
CA VAL A 61 -2.66 -5.99 2.23
C VAL A 61 -2.98 -5.20 3.49
N GLU A 62 -2.44 -5.65 4.63
CA GLU A 62 -2.54 -4.90 5.88
C GLU A 62 -2.09 -3.48 5.58
N PHE A 63 -2.93 -2.46 5.84
CA PHE A 63 -2.63 -1.05 5.55
C PHE A 63 -1.21 -0.65 5.97
N LYS A 64 -0.73 -1.24 7.07
CA LYS A 64 0.64 -1.11 7.58
C LYS A 64 1.74 -1.40 6.55
N VAL A 65 1.58 -2.42 5.71
CA VAL A 65 2.60 -2.80 4.71
C VAL A 65 2.66 -1.76 3.57
N ILE A 66 1.53 -1.18 3.18
CA ILE A 66 1.48 -0.08 2.19
C ILE A 66 2.07 1.19 2.80
N ASP A 67 1.76 1.48 4.07
CA ASP A 67 2.32 2.61 4.80
C ASP A 67 3.85 2.48 4.91
N ASP A 68 4.37 1.31 5.31
CA ASP A 68 5.81 1.05 5.36
C ASP A 68 6.47 1.21 3.99
N PHE A 69 5.82 0.72 2.92
CA PHE A 69 6.27 0.87 1.54
C PHE A 69 6.38 2.36 1.14
N LEU A 70 5.37 3.17 1.43
CA LEU A 70 5.30 4.60 1.12
C LEU A 70 6.25 5.44 1.99
N GLU A 71 6.35 5.14 3.29
CA GLU A 71 7.33 5.77 4.18
C GLU A 71 8.76 5.52 3.70
N ASN A 72 9.06 4.28 3.27
CA ASN A 72 10.37 3.96 2.70
C ASN A 72 10.61 4.71 1.38
N ALA A 73 9.60 4.81 0.51
CA ALA A 73 9.70 5.52 -0.76
C ALA A 73 10.00 7.00 -0.55
N LEU A 74 9.14 7.70 0.20
CA LEU A 74 9.28 9.14 0.49
C LEU A 74 10.52 9.44 1.34
N GLY A 75 10.93 8.50 2.20
CA GLY A 75 12.14 8.59 3.00
C GLY A 75 13.45 8.35 2.25
N GLY A 76 13.40 8.05 0.95
CA GLY A 76 14.59 7.78 0.15
C GLY A 76 15.22 6.40 0.37
N ARG A 77 14.57 5.51 1.13
CA ARG A 77 14.99 4.11 1.33
C ARG A 77 14.54 3.26 0.13
N PHE A 78 15.11 3.55 -1.03
CA PHE A 78 14.70 2.98 -2.32
C PHE A 78 14.70 1.44 -2.33
N GLU A 79 15.79 0.81 -1.89
CA GLU A 79 15.90 -0.67 -1.89
C GLU A 79 14.91 -1.33 -0.93
N ASP A 80 14.62 -0.69 0.20
CA ASP A 80 13.66 -1.21 1.18
C ASP A 80 12.24 -1.10 0.66
N SER A 81 11.90 0.05 0.06
CA SER A 81 10.61 0.26 -0.61
C SER A 81 10.42 -0.72 -1.77
N ARG A 82 11.44 -0.95 -2.60
CA ARG A 82 11.37 -1.92 -3.70
C ARG A 82 11.15 -3.35 -3.20
N ARG A 83 11.76 -3.74 -2.07
CA ARG A 83 11.50 -5.06 -1.47
C ARG A 83 10.07 -5.17 -0.93
N ALA A 84 9.58 -4.11 -0.28
CA ALA A 84 8.20 -4.06 0.20
C ALA A 84 7.19 -4.14 -0.96
N MET A 85 7.42 -3.40 -2.05
CA MET A 85 6.63 -3.46 -3.28
C MET A 85 6.57 -4.87 -3.86
N ARG A 86 7.71 -5.55 -4.01
CA ARG A 86 7.72 -6.94 -4.50
C ARG A 86 6.99 -7.91 -3.55
N ASN A 87 7.10 -7.70 -2.24
CA ASN A 87 6.32 -8.49 -1.28
C ASN A 87 4.81 -8.27 -1.47
N ILE A 88 4.37 -7.02 -1.63
CA ILE A 88 2.97 -6.67 -1.93
C ILE A 88 2.50 -7.38 -3.22
N MET A 89 3.28 -7.29 -4.30
CA MET A 89 2.88 -7.86 -5.58
C MET A 89 2.86 -9.39 -5.59
N TYR A 90 3.91 -10.04 -5.08
CA TYR A 90 4.08 -11.49 -5.22
C TYR A 90 3.49 -12.31 -4.07
N THR A 91 3.55 -11.80 -2.84
CA THR A 91 3.03 -12.52 -1.67
C THR A 91 1.54 -12.29 -1.50
N TYR A 92 1.09 -11.04 -1.66
CA TYR A 92 -0.32 -10.68 -1.52
C TYR A 92 -1.08 -10.70 -2.86
N GLY A 93 -0.39 -10.89 -3.98
CA GLY A 93 -1.02 -11.01 -5.30
C GLY A 93 -1.63 -9.70 -5.81
N ILE A 94 -1.20 -8.56 -5.27
CA ILE A 94 -1.73 -7.25 -5.66
C ILE A 94 -1.14 -6.84 -7.01
N SER A 95 -2.02 -6.52 -7.96
CA SER A 95 -1.61 -6.01 -9.29
C SER A 95 -1.00 -4.62 -9.19
N GLY A 96 -0.13 -4.26 -10.14
CA GLY A 96 0.48 -2.93 -10.15
C GLY A 96 -0.54 -1.79 -10.28
N VAL A 97 -1.62 -2.01 -11.04
CA VAL A 97 -2.72 -1.05 -11.18
C VAL A 97 -3.46 -0.84 -9.85
N GLU A 98 -3.67 -1.91 -9.09
CA GLU A 98 -4.33 -1.83 -7.78
C GLU A 98 -3.42 -1.17 -6.74
N LEU A 99 -2.13 -1.50 -6.73
CA LEU A 99 -1.16 -0.83 -5.86
C LEU A 99 -1.08 0.67 -6.17
N LEU A 100 -1.10 1.06 -7.45
CA LEU A 100 -1.10 2.48 -7.84
C LEU A 100 -2.32 3.24 -7.28
N LYS A 101 -3.51 2.62 -7.29
CA LYS A 101 -4.71 3.21 -6.70
C LYS A 101 -4.58 3.40 -5.19
N TYR A 102 -4.03 2.42 -4.48
CA TYR A 102 -3.76 2.58 -3.05
C TYR A 102 -2.77 3.71 -2.78
N ILE A 103 -1.71 3.84 -3.59
CA ILE A 103 -0.76 4.95 -3.47
C ILE A 103 -1.48 6.30 -3.65
N GLN A 104 -2.36 6.40 -4.64
CA GLN A 104 -3.15 7.61 -4.87
C GLN A 104 -4.07 7.94 -3.68
N GLU A 105 -4.80 6.95 -3.17
CA GLU A 105 -5.67 7.10 -2.01
C GLU A 105 -4.88 7.61 -0.80
N GLU A 106 -3.71 7.04 -0.53
CA GLU A 106 -2.94 7.37 0.67
C GLU A 106 -2.19 8.70 0.61
N LEU A 107 -1.63 9.05 -0.55
CA LEU A 107 -0.86 10.28 -0.70
C LEU A 107 -1.75 11.50 -0.96
N LEU A 108 -2.90 11.33 -1.62
CA LEU A 108 -3.72 12.47 -2.09
C LEU A 108 -5.05 12.61 -1.34
N ILE A 109 -5.73 11.50 -1.03
CA ILE A 109 -7.10 11.53 -0.46
C ILE A 109 -7.03 11.54 1.06
N ASN A 110 -6.35 10.55 1.65
CA ASN A 110 -6.23 10.40 3.10
C ASN A 110 -5.22 11.38 3.72
N ASP A 111 -4.33 11.94 2.88
CA ASP A 111 -3.29 12.89 3.28
C ASP A 111 -2.46 12.43 4.49
N ARG A 112 -2.27 11.11 4.65
CA ARG A 112 -1.60 10.53 5.83
C ARG A 112 -0.17 11.05 5.99
N PHE A 113 0.49 11.29 4.86
CA PHE A 113 1.87 11.73 4.77
C PHE A 113 2.04 13.25 4.80
N LYS A 114 0.94 14.02 4.88
CA LYS A 114 0.92 15.49 4.98
C LYS A 114 1.84 16.18 3.97
N LEU A 115 1.73 15.76 2.71
CA LEU A 115 2.52 16.32 1.63
C LEU A 115 2.14 17.79 1.39
N SER A 116 3.11 18.63 1.02
CA SER A 116 2.83 19.99 0.57
C SER A 116 1.96 19.98 -0.69
N ILE A 117 1.24 21.07 -0.95
CA ILE A 117 0.41 21.18 -2.16
C ILE A 117 1.25 20.97 -3.42
N ASP A 118 2.44 21.58 -3.49
CA ASP A 118 3.35 21.41 -4.63
C ASP A 118 3.78 19.95 -4.81
N ALA A 119 4.06 19.23 -3.71
CA ALA A 119 4.36 17.80 -3.76
C ALA A 119 3.17 16.98 -4.25
N LYS A 120 1.94 17.31 -3.82
CA LYS A 120 0.73 16.62 -4.29
C LYS A 120 0.48 16.83 -5.78
N VAL A 121 0.77 18.01 -6.32
CA VAL A 121 0.67 18.28 -7.77
C VAL A 121 1.65 17.37 -8.52
N GLU A 122 2.92 17.35 -8.11
CA GLU A 122 3.96 16.53 -8.75
C GLU A 122 3.65 15.02 -8.64
N VAL A 123 3.14 14.56 -7.50
CA VAL A 123 2.69 13.17 -7.32
C VAL A 123 1.49 12.84 -8.21
N SER A 124 0.54 13.76 -8.38
CA SER A 124 -0.65 13.54 -9.20
C SER A 124 -0.30 13.38 -10.68
N GLU A 125 0.60 14.22 -11.21
CA GLU A 125 1.10 14.10 -12.58
C GLU A 125 1.84 12.77 -12.78
N LEU A 126 2.69 12.41 -11.83
CA LEU A 126 3.43 11.15 -11.85
C LEU A 126 2.51 9.92 -11.84
N ILE A 127 1.48 9.90 -11.00
CA ILE A 127 0.51 8.79 -10.95
C ILE A 127 -0.24 8.68 -12.28
N ALA A 128 -0.67 9.79 -12.86
CA ALA A 128 -1.40 9.78 -14.14
C ALA A 128 -0.54 9.19 -15.29
N ASP A 129 0.73 9.55 -15.35
CA ASP A 129 1.67 9.01 -16.35
C ASP A 129 1.89 7.51 -16.17
N ILE A 130 2.07 7.05 -14.93
CA ILE A 130 2.25 5.63 -14.63
C ILE A 130 0.96 4.84 -14.94
N ASP A 131 -0.20 5.33 -14.52
CA ASP A 131 -1.50 4.70 -14.79
C ASP A 131 -1.70 4.49 -16.30
N ASN A 132 -1.45 5.54 -17.08
CA ASN A 132 -1.55 5.48 -18.53
C ASN A 132 -0.64 4.40 -19.14
N ARG A 133 0.62 4.30 -18.67
CA ARG A 133 1.57 3.29 -19.14
C ARG A 133 1.16 1.88 -18.75
N LEU A 134 0.62 1.69 -17.54
CA LEU A 134 0.10 0.38 -17.10
C LEU A 134 -1.11 -0.04 -17.95
N VAL A 135 -2.01 0.89 -18.28
CA VAL A 135 -3.15 0.63 -19.18
C VAL A 135 -2.69 0.18 -20.57
N PHE A 136 -1.56 0.70 -21.06
CA PHE A 136 -0.95 0.25 -22.33
C PHE A 136 -0.17 -1.08 -22.24
N GLY A 137 -0.21 -1.78 -21.10
CA GLY A 137 0.44 -3.07 -20.91
C GLY A 137 1.95 -2.98 -20.69
N SER A 138 2.43 -1.85 -20.14
CA SER A 138 3.82 -1.75 -19.69
C SER A 138 4.09 -2.68 -18.51
N ASP A 139 5.36 -3.04 -18.31
CA ASP A 139 5.78 -3.85 -17.17
C ASP A 139 5.51 -3.15 -15.83
N GLU A 140 4.73 -3.81 -14.96
CA GLU A 140 4.28 -3.25 -13.70
C GLU A 140 5.43 -2.98 -12.72
N GLU A 141 6.38 -3.92 -12.59
CA GLU A 141 7.50 -3.78 -11.64
C GLU A 141 8.40 -2.62 -12.05
N ILE A 142 8.67 -2.46 -13.35
CA ILE A 142 9.50 -1.36 -13.87
C ILE A 142 8.81 -0.02 -13.63
N GLN A 143 7.52 0.11 -13.94
CA GLN A 143 6.79 1.37 -13.75
C GLN A 143 6.67 1.76 -12.28
N LEU A 144 6.37 0.80 -11.40
CA LEU A 144 6.32 1.05 -9.97
C LEU A 144 7.70 1.32 -9.37
N THR A 145 8.76 0.68 -9.87
CA THR A 145 10.14 1.01 -9.45
C THR A 145 10.50 2.45 -9.84
N ALA A 146 10.08 2.91 -11.03
CA ALA A 146 10.24 4.30 -11.44
C ALA A 146 9.44 5.26 -10.55
N LEU A 147 8.23 4.87 -10.16
CA LEU A 147 7.40 5.61 -9.19
C LEU A 147 8.14 5.77 -7.85
N ILE A 148 8.70 4.69 -7.28
CA ILE A 148 9.47 4.75 -6.02
C ILE A 148 10.65 5.73 -6.13
N ALA A 149 11.41 5.67 -7.24
CA ALA A 149 12.55 6.56 -7.44
C ALA A 149 12.12 8.04 -7.48
N LYS A 150 10.98 8.34 -8.11
CA LYS A 150 10.43 9.69 -8.17
C LYS A 150 9.86 10.15 -6.83
N LEU A 151 9.15 9.28 -6.11
CA LEU A 151 8.68 9.56 -4.74
C LEU A 151 9.84 9.87 -3.79
N ALA A 152 10.96 9.16 -3.89
CA ALA A 152 12.18 9.46 -3.13
C ALA A 152 12.73 10.86 -3.44
N ALA A 153 12.73 11.26 -4.71
CA ALA A 153 13.17 12.60 -5.12
C ALA A 153 12.24 13.69 -4.59
N ILE A 154 10.91 13.48 -4.67
CA ILE A 154 9.89 14.39 -4.12
C ILE A 154 10.04 14.51 -2.60
N GLY A 155 10.18 13.38 -1.89
CA GLY A 155 10.37 13.37 -0.45
C GLY A 155 11.63 14.15 -0.03
N SER A 156 12.75 13.97 -0.74
CA SER A 156 13.96 14.76 -0.50
C SER A 156 13.78 16.25 -0.83
N LYS A 157 13.06 16.60 -1.90
CA LYS A 157 12.83 17.98 -2.34
C LYS A 157 11.96 18.77 -1.37
N TYR A 158 10.94 18.14 -0.80
CA TYR A 158 9.99 18.78 0.12
C TYR A 158 10.25 18.49 1.59
N GLY A 159 11.38 17.83 1.92
CA GLY A 159 11.84 17.65 3.30
C GLY A 159 11.00 16.67 4.12
N PHE A 160 10.50 15.60 3.49
CA PHE A 160 9.77 14.55 4.20
C PHE A 160 10.66 13.88 5.24
N LYS A 161 10.27 13.94 6.52
CA LYS A 161 10.96 13.26 7.62
C LYS A 161 10.23 11.97 7.94
N THR A 162 10.91 10.84 7.78
CA THR A 162 10.32 9.55 8.16
C THR A 162 10.18 9.46 9.67
N THR A 163 9.11 8.80 10.13
CA THR A 163 8.88 8.47 11.54
C THR A 163 10.02 7.61 12.13
N GLN A 164 10.83 6.97 11.28
CA GLN A 164 11.94 6.08 11.66
C GLN A 164 13.35 6.71 11.62
N GLU A 165 13.49 8.03 11.76
CA GLU A 165 14.81 8.68 11.96
C GLU A 165 15.39 8.36 13.36
N GLY A 166 15.87 7.13 13.52
CA GLY A 166 16.62 6.65 14.69
C GLY A 166 17.71 5.63 14.35
N GLY A 167 18.01 5.38 13.07
CA GLY A 167 18.97 4.34 12.69
C GLY A 167 19.64 4.59 11.35
N ALA A 168 20.95 4.85 11.40
CA ALA A 168 21.92 4.81 10.32
C ALA A 168 21.83 5.91 9.24
N LYS A 169 22.51 7.03 9.52
CA LYS A 169 23.21 7.78 8.48
C LYS A 169 24.14 6.82 7.72
N PRO A 170 24.23 6.87 6.37
CA PRO A 170 25.33 6.24 5.66
C PRO A 170 26.62 6.91 6.12
N SER A 171 27.50 6.13 6.75
CA SER A 171 28.83 6.57 7.14
C SER A 171 29.59 7.11 5.93
N GLU A 172 29.94 8.39 5.96
CA GLU A 172 31.05 8.93 5.18
C GLU A 172 32.28 8.07 5.44
N LYS A 173 32.78 7.39 4.40
CA LYS A 173 34.07 6.70 4.52
C LYS A 173 35.16 7.77 4.69
N PRO A 174 36.00 7.70 5.74
CA PRO A 174 37.15 8.58 5.87
C PRO A 174 38.25 8.08 4.94
N THR A 175 38.41 8.71 3.77
CA THR A 175 39.59 8.52 2.94
C THR A 175 40.76 9.28 3.55
N THR A 176 41.42 8.68 4.53
CA THR A 176 42.79 9.03 4.90
C THR A 176 43.69 7.82 4.68
N ARG A 177 44.61 7.94 3.73
CA ARG A 177 45.98 7.50 3.94
C ARG A 177 46.93 8.25 3.01
N LYS A 178 47.55 9.27 3.61
CA LYS A 178 48.93 9.67 3.30
C LYS A 178 49.80 8.41 3.23
N GLY A 179 50.37 8.14 2.07
CA GLY A 179 51.50 7.24 1.89
C GLY A 179 52.70 8.06 1.46
N ALA A 180 53.41 8.64 2.42
CA ALA A 180 54.78 9.07 2.24
C ALA A 180 55.69 7.85 2.34
N ARG A 181 56.56 7.60 1.34
CA ARG A 181 58.02 7.47 1.52
C ARG A 181 58.71 6.87 0.29
N LYS A 182 59.78 7.59 -0.08
CA LYS A 182 61.01 7.21 -0.78
C LYS A 182 60.92 6.96 -2.28
#